data_AF-A0A941RMS6-F1
#
_entry.id   AF-A0A941RMS6-F1
#
_cell.length_a   1.000
_cell.length_b   1.000
_cell.length_c   1.000
_cell.angle_alpha   90.00
_cell.angle_beta   90.00
_cell.angle_gamma   90.00
#
_symmetry.space_group_name_H-M   'P 1'
#
loop_
_entity.id
_entity.type
_entity.pdbx_description
1 polymer ?
#
loop_
_entity_poly.entity_id
_entity_poly.type
_entity_poly.pdbx_seq_one_letter_code
_entity_poly.pdbx_strand_id
1 'polypeptide(L)'
;MPLSNDKKDGFENKIAGVVGQKMGVDISFFWRPYIERGLTRETFDNHECQILLGMPTDYPDLLTTVPLYRSTYVLAYRSDKGLNVKSMDDPILQKLKIGVFQQSAMRQVLADHGIKENVDLQIVSVDADLEPEKQPWRQVQRVVDGKIDVAAVWGPFAGWLKKKGEPLTLQPVNMMVDNTPLEFSLGWGVQNTDVVLKLKIDMAMEDAKDEIAKILDDYGVPLVKCSNCIVEGTLPSRGVLQQQQGQAYEDRYLTVQKTQQHTAEASPDQVVTRARLEAWLKQGVDVNAELMNAIVGADADRIKFLIEKGADVNKPDQLGALPLGAAASIRRTDLMQILLAAGAKVDTEDIDGMTALQHAINVNHVPSIQLLAKHGADIEKGTTKGYTALEIALSYGQFFAAKALIEAGAKVDAASGPEKLTPLMVCATQLQPQQRLNQLAHGPTPLVLAEELIKRGANVNAQSKDGVTALMIAAGQNNAPMIGLLLRAGADPKMTSAAGKTALDIATEAGNEAASGALKFLTSATPAPSSGGPKSTQ
;
A
#
# COMPACT_ATOMS: atom_id res chain seq x y z
N MET A 1 25.15 -20.61 -0.63
CA MET A 1 25.30 -19.86 -1.91
C MET A 1 24.01 -19.88 -2.71
N PRO A 2 23.62 -18.80 -3.39
CA PRO A 2 24.29 -17.50 -3.47
C PRO A 2 23.98 -16.55 -2.31
N LEU A 3 22.98 -16.86 -1.47
CA LEU A 3 22.48 -15.96 -0.43
C LEU A 3 23.55 -15.66 0.62
N SER A 4 23.93 -16.70 1.38
CA SER A 4 24.84 -16.59 2.51
C SER A 4 25.63 -17.90 2.71
N ASN A 5 26.77 -17.82 3.39
CA ASN A 5 27.53 -18.94 3.98
C ASN A 5 28.51 -18.45 5.06
N ASP A 6 29.06 -19.38 5.84
CA ASP A 6 30.08 -19.18 6.88
C ASP A 6 31.33 -18.41 6.41
N LYS A 7 31.73 -18.62 5.15
CA LYS A 7 32.84 -17.92 4.50
C LYS A 7 32.51 -16.48 4.07
N LYS A 8 31.26 -16.04 4.24
CA LYS A 8 30.76 -14.72 3.85
C LYS A 8 30.90 -14.43 2.33
N ASP A 9 30.83 -15.49 1.54
CA ASP A 9 30.86 -15.45 0.07
C ASP A 9 29.49 -15.15 -0.54
N GLY A 10 28.41 -15.16 0.22
CA GLY A 10 27.08 -14.87 -0.30
C GLY A 10 26.84 -13.38 -0.56
N PHE A 11 25.92 -13.06 -1.46
CA PHE A 11 25.59 -11.65 -1.73
C PHE A 11 24.93 -10.99 -0.53
N GLU A 12 24.14 -11.70 0.28
CA GLU A 12 23.53 -11.14 1.49
C GLU A 12 24.62 -10.80 2.52
N ASN A 13 25.67 -11.63 2.63
CA ASN A 13 26.82 -11.30 3.48
C ASN A 13 27.53 -10.03 3.00
N LYS A 14 27.74 -9.90 1.68
CA LYS A 14 28.41 -8.73 1.09
C LYS A 14 27.60 -7.46 1.26
N ILE A 15 26.29 -7.52 0.98
CA ILE A 15 25.38 -6.39 1.20
C ILE A 15 25.38 -5.99 2.67
N ALA A 16 25.28 -6.97 3.58
CA ALA A 16 25.35 -6.70 5.01
C ALA A 16 26.66 -6.03 5.43
N GLY A 17 27.80 -6.45 4.85
CA GLY A 17 29.09 -5.81 5.07
C GLY A 17 29.12 -4.34 4.62
N VAL A 18 28.61 -4.02 3.42
CA VAL A 18 28.58 -2.63 2.92
C VAL A 18 27.65 -1.76 3.77
N VAL A 19 26.45 -2.24 4.09
CA VAL A 19 25.50 -1.51 4.94
C VAL A 19 26.08 -1.30 6.34
N GLY A 20 26.72 -2.31 6.93
CA GLY A 20 27.41 -2.19 8.22
C GLY A 20 28.51 -1.11 8.20
N GLN A 21 29.29 -1.02 7.11
CA GLN A 21 30.28 0.04 6.91
C GLN A 21 29.65 1.43 6.88
N LYS A 22 28.53 1.62 6.16
CA LYS A 22 27.80 2.91 6.15
C LYS A 22 27.23 3.25 7.53
N MET A 23 26.79 2.24 8.29
CA MET A 23 26.29 2.42 9.66
C MET A 23 27.42 2.63 10.69
N GLY A 24 28.68 2.37 10.35
CA GLY A 24 29.80 2.42 11.28
C GLY A 24 29.75 1.31 12.34
N VAL A 25 29.22 0.13 12.00
CA VAL A 25 29.07 -1.01 12.91
C VAL A 25 29.73 -2.27 12.34
N ASP A 26 30.19 -3.13 13.24
CA ASP A 26 30.63 -4.48 12.88
C ASP A 26 29.44 -5.44 12.77
N ILE A 27 29.49 -6.34 11.78
CA ILE A 27 28.43 -7.32 11.51
C ILE A 27 28.91 -8.73 11.86
N SER A 28 28.18 -9.38 12.76
CA SER A 28 28.23 -10.83 12.99
C SER A 28 27.05 -11.51 12.30
N PHE A 29 27.22 -12.78 11.96
CA PHE A 29 26.19 -13.59 11.31
C PHE A 29 25.94 -14.83 12.16
N PHE A 30 24.67 -15.22 12.23
CA PHE A 30 24.21 -16.45 12.85
C PHE A 30 23.40 -17.21 11.80
N TRP A 31 23.73 -18.49 11.61
CA TRP A 31 23.07 -19.36 10.64
C TRP A 31 22.29 -20.42 11.39
N ARG A 32 21.07 -20.68 10.93
CA ARG A 32 20.18 -21.69 11.50
C ARG A 32 19.27 -22.27 10.40
N PRO A 33 18.81 -23.52 10.54
CA PRO A 33 17.92 -24.14 9.57
C PRO A 33 16.60 -23.36 9.40
N TYR A 34 16.19 -23.12 8.15
CA TYR A 34 15.08 -22.22 7.80
C TYR A 34 13.69 -22.69 8.28
N ILE A 35 13.49 -24.00 8.54
CA ILE A 35 12.15 -24.60 8.79
C ILE A 35 11.90 -24.87 10.29
N GLU A 36 12.63 -24.21 11.18
CA GLU A 36 12.32 -24.24 12.61
C GLU A 36 11.04 -23.44 12.91
N ARG A 37 10.10 -24.05 13.65
CA ARG A 37 8.91 -23.35 14.11
C ARG A 37 9.35 -22.21 15.03
N GLY A 38 8.80 -21.02 14.80
CA GLY A 38 9.09 -19.88 15.65
C GLY A 38 10.36 -19.13 15.27
N LEU A 39 10.95 -19.35 14.07
CA LEU A 39 12.15 -18.65 13.59
C LEU A 39 12.16 -17.15 13.94
N THR A 40 11.12 -16.40 13.56
CA THR A 40 11.02 -14.97 13.87
C THR A 40 10.98 -14.72 15.38
N ARG A 41 10.10 -15.42 16.10
CA ARG A 41 9.91 -15.23 17.54
C ARG A 41 11.19 -15.56 18.32
N GLU A 42 11.76 -16.73 18.11
CA GLU A 42 12.97 -17.18 18.81
C GLU A 42 14.18 -16.29 18.49
N THR A 43 14.33 -15.85 17.22
CA THR A 43 15.45 -14.97 16.84
C THR A 43 15.51 -13.72 17.71
N PHE A 44 14.37 -13.04 17.92
CA PHE A 44 14.33 -11.80 18.69
C PHE A 44 14.11 -12.04 20.19
N ASP A 45 13.23 -12.97 20.59
CA ASP A 45 12.97 -13.25 22.01
C ASP A 45 14.23 -13.77 22.72
N ASN A 46 15.06 -14.58 22.03
CA ASN A 46 16.33 -15.08 22.57
C ASN A 46 17.50 -14.12 22.37
N HIS A 47 17.28 -12.97 21.70
CA HIS A 47 18.31 -11.97 21.40
C HIS A 47 19.48 -12.54 20.59
N GLU A 48 19.20 -13.52 19.71
CA GLU A 48 20.21 -14.17 18.86
C GLU A 48 20.65 -13.25 17.71
N CYS A 49 19.69 -12.59 17.06
CA CYS A 49 19.95 -11.59 16.02
C CYS A 49 19.04 -10.38 16.19
N GLN A 50 19.55 -9.22 15.80
CA GLN A 50 18.77 -7.98 15.71
C GLN A 50 18.08 -7.81 14.34
N ILE A 51 18.53 -8.58 13.33
CA ILE A 51 18.13 -8.44 11.93
C ILE A 51 17.96 -9.83 11.32
N LEU A 52 16.87 -10.04 10.59
CA LEU A 52 16.66 -11.15 9.67
C LEU A 52 16.83 -10.68 8.22
N LEU A 53 17.75 -11.31 7.48
CA LEU A 53 18.05 -10.98 6.09
C LEU A 53 17.09 -11.71 5.14
N GLY A 54 16.88 -11.14 3.95
CA GLY A 54 16.15 -11.81 2.87
C GLY A 54 14.65 -12.01 3.14
N MET A 55 14.06 -11.18 4.01
CA MET A 55 12.66 -11.30 4.39
C MET A 55 11.75 -10.61 3.36
N PRO A 56 10.58 -11.19 3.01
CA PRO A 56 9.57 -10.48 2.23
C PRO A 56 9.14 -9.20 2.96
N THR A 57 9.06 -8.08 2.26
CA THR A 57 8.69 -6.79 2.88
C THR A 57 7.21 -6.68 3.26
N ASP A 58 6.41 -7.70 2.94
CA ASP A 58 5.02 -7.86 3.36
C ASP A 58 4.88 -8.91 4.47
N TYR A 59 5.99 -9.34 5.10
CA TYR A 59 5.96 -10.33 6.17
C TYR A 59 5.43 -9.73 7.48
N PRO A 60 4.27 -10.17 7.99
CA PRO A 60 3.49 -9.45 9.00
C PRO A 60 4.08 -9.47 10.42
N ASP A 61 4.99 -10.42 10.70
CA ASP A 61 5.58 -10.56 12.03
C ASP A 61 6.85 -9.70 12.21
N LEU A 62 7.24 -8.93 11.19
CA LEU A 62 8.46 -8.13 11.17
C LEU A 62 8.21 -6.69 10.73
N LEU A 63 8.94 -5.76 11.34
CA LEU A 63 9.11 -4.43 10.78
C LEU A 63 10.21 -4.53 9.72
N THR A 64 9.83 -4.50 8.46
CA THR A 64 10.78 -4.63 7.36
C THR A 64 11.28 -3.28 6.87
N THR A 65 12.53 -3.24 6.41
CA THR A 65 13.13 -2.10 5.70
C THR A 65 12.32 -1.74 4.44
N VAL A 66 12.65 -0.61 3.82
CA VAL A 66 12.30 -0.43 2.41
C VAL A 66 12.83 -1.63 1.60
N PRO A 67 12.12 -2.07 0.55
CA PRO A 67 12.59 -3.18 -0.28
C PRO A 67 14.02 -2.95 -0.77
N LEU A 68 14.91 -3.90 -0.51
CA LEU A 68 16.27 -3.85 -1.00
C LEU A 68 16.30 -4.12 -2.51
N TYR A 69 15.59 -5.17 -2.93
CA TYR A 69 15.41 -5.54 -4.32
C TYR A 69 14.11 -6.33 -4.51
N ARG A 70 13.64 -6.42 -5.75
CA ARG A 70 12.57 -7.35 -6.14
C ARG A 70 13.11 -8.37 -7.12
N SER A 71 12.79 -9.64 -6.90
CA SER A 71 13.14 -10.73 -7.83
C SER A 71 11.96 -11.65 -8.07
N THR A 72 12.17 -12.67 -8.90
CA THR A 72 11.11 -13.56 -9.37
C THR A 72 11.60 -14.99 -9.50
N TYR A 73 10.65 -15.93 -9.53
CA TYR A 73 10.88 -17.27 -10.01
C TYR A 73 11.21 -17.28 -11.50
N VAL A 74 12.05 -18.22 -11.91
CA VAL A 74 12.45 -18.42 -13.30
C VAL A 74 12.35 -19.89 -13.68
N LEU A 75 12.13 -20.16 -14.96
CA LEU A 75 12.52 -21.42 -15.59
C LEU A 75 13.97 -21.29 -16.02
N ALA A 76 14.85 -22.06 -15.40
CA ALA A 76 16.25 -22.18 -15.78
C ALA A 76 16.44 -23.44 -16.63
N TYR A 77 16.93 -23.28 -17.85
CA TYR A 77 17.24 -24.37 -18.78
C TYR A 77 18.53 -24.11 -19.54
N ARG A 78 19.13 -25.14 -20.11
CA ARG A 78 20.36 -24.98 -20.90
C ARG A 78 20.08 -24.17 -22.18
N SER A 79 20.93 -23.20 -22.48
CA SER A 79 20.77 -22.28 -23.61
C SER A 79 20.74 -22.98 -24.97
N ASP A 80 21.39 -24.14 -25.09
CA ASP A 80 21.41 -24.93 -26.32
C ASP A 80 20.08 -25.65 -26.62
N LYS A 81 19.15 -25.70 -25.66
CA LYS A 81 17.84 -26.34 -25.84
C LYS A 81 16.82 -25.42 -26.52
N GLY A 82 17.04 -24.10 -26.53
CA GLY A 82 16.17 -23.14 -27.21
C GLY A 82 14.70 -23.19 -26.76
N LEU A 83 14.43 -23.57 -25.50
CA LEU A 83 13.07 -23.62 -24.97
C LEU A 83 12.49 -22.20 -24.94
N ASN A 84 11.26 -22.02 -25.39
CA ASN A 84 10.55 -20.74 -25.32
C ASN A 84 9.11 -20.97 -24.86
N VAL A 85 8.94 -21.11 -23.55
CA VAL A 85 7.66 -21.42 -22.93
C VAL A 85 6.79 -20.16 -22.95
N LYS A 86 5.64 -20.18 -23.64
CA LYS A 86 4.81 -18.97 -23.77
C LYS A 86 3.85 -18.75 -22.59
N SER A 87 3.38 -19.83 -21.98
CA SER A 87 2.49 -19.82 -20.82
C SER A 87 2.68 -21.09 -20.00
N MET A 88 2.09 -21.16 -18.80
CA MET A 88 2.11 -22.37 -17.97
C MET A 88 1.28 -23.51 -18.55
N ASP A 89 0.44 -23.25 -19.55
CA ASP A 89 -0.32 -24.26 -20.31
C ASP A 89 0.42 -24.80 -21.53
N ASP A 90 1.66 -24.36 -21.78
CA ASP A 90 2.43 -24.81 -22.93
C ASP A 90 2.64 -26.35 -22.88
N PRO A 91 2.17 -27.11 -23.89
CA PRO A 91 2.28 -28.57 -23.88
C PRO A 91 3.70 -29.11 -23.79
N ILE A 92 4.72 -28.28 -24.07
CA ILE A 92 6.12 -28.67 -23.88
C ILE A 92 6.41 -28.98 -22.41
N LEU A 93 5.81 -28.25 -21.46
CA LEU A 93 6.06 -28.44 -20.03
C LEU A 93 5.65 -29.83 -19.54
N GLN A 94 4.61 -30.41 -20.14
CA GLN A 94 4.16 -31.78 -19.85
C GLN A 94 5.17 -32.84 -20.30
N LYS A 95 6.14 -32.51 -21.15
CA LYS A 95 7.16 -33.45 -21.66
C LYS A 95 8.52 -33.31 -20.96
N LEU A 96 8.70 -32.25 -20.17
CA LEU A 96 9.96 -31.93 -19.52
C LEU A 96 9.99 -32.49 -18.10
N LYS A 97 11.16 -32.94 -17.65
CA LYS A 97 11.41 -33.22 -16.25
C LYS A 97 11.75 -31.91 -15.53
N ILE A 98 10.83 -31.41 -14.72
CA ILE A 98 10.91 -30.07 -14.10
C ILE A 98 11.26 -30.19 -12.62
N GLY A 99 12.42 -29.67 -12.23
CA GLY A 99 12.80 -29.52 -10.82
C GLY A 99 12.03 -28.39 -10.14
N VAL A 100 11.47 -28.64 -8.95
CA VAL A 100 10.92 -27.61 -8.04
C VAL A 100 11.24 -27.93 -6.58
N PHE A 101 11.09 -26.93 -5.71
CA PHE A 101 11.15 -27.13 -4.26
C PHE A 101 9.80 -27.55 -3.68
N GLN A 102 9.84 -28.33 -2.60
CA GLN A 102 8.66 -28.91 -1.95
C GLN A 102 7.58 -27.87 -1.60
N GLN A 103 7.98 -26.68 -1.15
CA GLN A 103 7.11 -25.60 -0.67
C GLN A 103 7.17 -24.33 -1.56
N SER A 104 7.59 -24.45 -2.83
CA SER A 104 7.65 -23.28 -3.71
C SER A 104 6.29 -22.97 -4.36
N ALA A 105 6.05 -21.69 -4.61
CA ALA A 105 4.92 -21.23 -5.41
C ALA A 105 4.89 -21.89 -6.80
N MET A 106 6.06 -22.13 -7.41
CA MET A 106 6.15 -22.83 -8.69
C MET A 106 5.61 -24.25 -8.66
N ARG A 107 5.74 -24.98 -7.55
CA ARG A 107 5.13 -26.31 -7.43
C ARG A 107 3.61 -26.22 -7.50
N GLN A 108 3.03 -25.23 -6.83
CA GLN A 108 1.58 -24.99 -6.86
C GLN A 108 1.12 -24.64 -8.28
N VAL A 109 1.80 -23.69 -8.93
CA VAL A 109 1.51 -23.30 -10.32
C VAL A 109 1.54 -24.50 -11.27
N LEU A 110 2.61 -25.31 -11.23
CA LEU A 110 2.68 -26.50 -12.08
C LEU A 110 1.51 -27.47 -11.82
N ALA A 111 1.16 -27.67 -10.55
CA ALA A 111 0.05 -28.54 -10.17
C ALA A 111 -1.32 -28.02 -10.66
N ASP A 112 -1.55 -26.70 -10.61
CA ASP A 112 -2.78 -26.05 -11.08
C ASP A 112 -2.94 -26.15 -12.60
N HIS A 113 -1.82 -26.17 -13.33
CA HIS A 113 -1.77 -26.39 -14.78
C HIS A 113 -1.61 -27.88 -15.16
N GLY A 114 -1.88 -28.80 -14.22
CA GLY A 114 -1.91 -30.24 -14.48
C GLY A 114 -0.54 -30.91 -14.68
N ILE A 115 0.56 -30.25 -14.33
CA ILE A 115 1.93 -30.78 -14.43
C ILE A 115 2.33 -31.33 -13.06
N LYS A 116 2.08 -32.63 -12.84
CA LYS A 116 2.31 -33.30 -11.54
C LYS A 116 3.31 -34.46 -11.62
N GLU A 117 3.15 -35.33 -12.63
CA GLU A 117 3.91 -36.58 -12.74
C GLU A 117 5.38 -36.36 -13.13
N ASN A 118 5.68 -35.31 -13.90
CA ASN A 118 7.02 -35.03 -14.42
C ASN A 118 7.80 -34.01 -13.55
N VAL A 119 7.38 -33.85 -12.29
CA VAL A 119 7.99 -32.92 -11.33
C VAL A 119 9.01 -33.64 -10.46
N ASP A 120 10.24 -33.14 -10.47
CA ASP A 120 11.34 -33.60 -9.61
C ASP A 120 11.41 -32.72 -8.35
N LEU A 121 10.97 -33.27 -7.22
CA LEU A 121 10.84 -32.53 -5.97
C LEU A 121 12.14 -32.53 -5.16
N GLN A 122 12.62 -31.34 -4.81
CA GLN A 122 13.65 -31.15 -3.78
C GLN A 122 13.04 -30.78 -2.45
N ILE A 123 13.33 -31.59 -1.43
CA ILE A 123 12.91 -31.38 -0.05
C ILE A 123 13.84 -30.32 0.57
N VAL A 124 13.24 -29.28 1.15
CA VAL A 124 13.97 -28.13 1.75
C VAL A 124 14.05 -28.28 3.28
N SER A 125 13.33 -29.22 3.88
CA SER A 125 13.27 -29.48 5.34
C SER A 125 14.48 -30.25 5.88
N VAL A 126 15.65 -30.07 5.26
CA VAL A 126 16.90 -30.73 5.65
C VAL A 126 17.95 -29.67 5.95
N ASP A 127 18.84 -29.99 6.87
CA ASP A 127 20.02 -29.17 7.11
C ASP A 127 20.97 -29.32 5.91
N ALA A 128 20.99 -28.32 5.05
CA ALA A 128 21.80 -28.31 3.84
C ALA A 128 23.31 -28.15 4.12
N ASP A 129 23.70 -27.87 5.36
CA ASP A 129 25.11 -27.90 5.78
C ASP A 129 25.58 -29.34 6.02
N LEU A 130 24.67 -30.21 6.46
CA LEU A 130 24.92 -31.65 6.60
C LEU A 130 24.72 -32.41 5.28
N GLU A 131 23.92 -31.86 4.36
CA GLU A 131 23.63 -32.45 3.04
C GLU A 131 23.94 -31.46 1.89
N PRO A 132 25.22 -31.25 1.53
CA PRO A 132 25.64 -30.22 0.56
C PRO A 132 25.05 -30.37 -0.85
N GLU A 133 24.64 -31.58 -1.23
CA GLU A 133 23.93 -31.88 -2.47
C GLU A 133 22.48 -31.38 -2.47
N LYS A 134 21.91 -31.10 -1.30
CA LYS A 134 20.57 -30.53 -1.12
C LYS A 134 20.56 -29.00 -1.01
N GLN A 135 21.71 -28.35 -1.15
CA GLN A 135 21.79 -26.89 -1.25
C GLN A 135 20.90 -26.36 -2.40
N PRO A 136 20.14 -25.26 -2.22
CA PRO A 136 19.10 -24.86 -3.18
C PRO A 136 19.60 -24.68 -4.62
N TRP A 137 20.78 -24.09 -4.80
CA TRP A 137 21.36 -23.87 -6.12
C TRP A 137 21.70 -25.16 -6.88
N ARG A 138 21.86 -26.31 -6.19
CA ARG A 138 22.15 -27.61 -6.82
C ARG A 138 21.04 -28.08 -7.74
N GLN A 139 19.80 -27.65 -7.53
CA GLN A 139 18.72 -27.96 -8.46
C GLN A 139 19.01 -27.43 -9.87
N VAL A 140 19.54 -26.21 -9.95
CA VAL A 140 19.92 -25.60 -11.22
C VAL A 140 21.16 -26.28 -11.80
N GLN A 141 22.11 -26.68 -10.96
CA GLN A 141 23.27 -27.47 -11.43
C GLN A 141 22.84 -28.77 -12.09
N ARG A 142 21.78 -29.44 -11.59
CA ARG A 142 21.25 -30.66 -12.21
C ARG A 142 20.71 -30.44 -13.62
N VAL A 143 20.31 -29.21 -13.97
CA VAL A 143 19.94 -28.83 -15.35
C VAL A 143 21.18 -28.74 -16.24
N VAL A 144 22.24 -28.10 -15.75
CA VAL A 144 23.54 -28.02 -16.42
C VAL A 144 24.07 -29.44 -16.70
N ASP A 145 24.03 -30.29 -15.68
CA ASP A 145 24.46 -31.69 -15.74
C ASP A 145 23.56 -32.59 -16.61
N GLY A 146 22.41 -32.09 -17.08
CA GLY A 146 21.46 -32.84 -17.91
C GLY A 146 20.65 -33.90 -17.16
N LYS A 147 20.54 -33.82 -15.83
CA LYS A 147 19.76 -34.76 -14.98
C LYS A 147 18.28 -34.41 -14.91
N ILE A 148 17.94 -33.14 -15.14
CA ILE A 148 16.58 -32.61 -15.29
C ILE A 148 16.60 -31.59 -16.45
N ASP A 149 15.46 -31.36 -17.08
CA ASP A 149 15.41 -30.50 -18.27
C ASP A 149 15.30 -29.02 -17.91
N VAL A 150 14.54 -28.72 -16.85
CA VAL A 150 14.25 -27.37 -16.38
C VAL A 150 14.27 -27.33 -14.86
N ALA A 151 14.77 -26.24 -14.27
CA ALA A 151 14.59 -25.93 -12.86
C ALA A 151 13.68 -24.70 -12.71
N ALA A 152 12.52 -24.88 -12.08
CA ALA A 152 11.56 -23.82 -11.76
C ALA A 152 11.79 -23.33 -10.32
N VAL A 153 12.70 -22.36 -10.19
CA VAL A 153 13.34 -21.98 -8.91
C VAL A 153 13.40 -20.47 -8.70
N TRP A 154 13.76 -20.07 -7.48
CA TRP A 154 13.98 -18.67 -7.16
C TRP A 154 15.15 -18.09 -7.99
N GLY A 155 14.89 -16.97 -8.66
CA GLY A 155 15.77 -16.37 -9.65
C GLY A 155 17.24 -16.23 -9.25
N PRO A 156 17.57 -15.72 -8.03
CA PRO A 156 18.94 -15.59 -7.57
C PRO A 156 19.76 -16.89 -7.65
N PHE A 157 19.15 -18.06 -7.40
CA PHE A 157 19.85 -19.34 -7.46
C PHE A 157 20.35 -19.65 -8.87
N ALA A 158 19.52 -19.40 -9.87
CA ALA A 158 19.86 -19.64 -11.27
C ALA A 158 20.73 -18.52 -11.87
N GLY A 159 20.48 -17.28 -11.45
CA GLY A 159 21.26 -16.10 -11.76
C GLY A 159 22.75 -16.27 -11.44
N TRP A 160 23.02 -16.79 -10.24
CA TRP A 160 24.38 -17.00 -9.77
C TRP A 160 25.18 -18.00 -10.61
N LEU A 161 24.60 -19.15 -10.94
CA LEU A 161 25.27 -20.13 -11.82
C LEU A 161 25.47 -19.59 -13.24
N LYS A 162 24.49 -18.85 -13.77
CA LYS A 162 24.64 -18.19 -15.07
C LYS A 162 25.81 -17.19 -15.05
N LYS A 163 25.93 -16.38 -13.99
CA LYS A 163 27.04 -15.43 -13.83
C LYS A 163 28.40 -16.12 -13.63
N LYS A 164 28.41 -17.37 -13.12
CA LYS A 164 29.59 -18.25 -13.07
C LYS A 164 30.01 -18.82 -14.43
N GLY A 165 29.25 -18.57 -15.50
CA GLY A 165 29.57 -18.99 -16.86
C GLY A 165 28.84 -20.25 -17.32
N GLU A 166 27.92 -20.78 -16.51
CA GLU A 166 27.13 -21.94 -16.94
C GLU A 166 26.18 -21.57 -18.10
N PRO A 167 25.97 -22.47 -19.08
CA PRO A 167 25.23 -22.18 -20.30
C PRO A 167 23.71 -22.21 -20.05
N LEU A 168 23.22 -21.27 -19.25
CA LEU A 168 21.84 -21.20 -18.80
C LEU A 168 21.09 -20.03 -19.43
N THR A 169 19.86 -20.30 -19.84
CA THR A 169 18.83 -19.29 -20.12
C THR A 169 17.86 -19.24 -18.96
N LEU A 170 17.55 -18.03 -18.50
CA LEU A 170 16.64 -17.78 -17.40
C LEU A 170 15.42 -17.10 -17.96
N GLN A 171 14.27 -17.74 -17.86
CA GLN A 171 13.00 -17.20 -18.31
C GLN A 171 12.15 -16.82 -17.09
N PRO A 172 11.95 -15.52 -16.81
CA PRO A 172 11.03 -15.06 -15.77
C PRO A 172 9.62 -15.54 -16.03
N VAL A 173 8.92 -15.95 -14.97
CA VAL A 173 7.56 -16.51 -15.06
C VAL A 173 6.52 -15.72 -14.29
N ASN A 174 6.90 -14.63 -13.60
CA ASN A 174 5.97 -13.74 -12.90
C ASN A 174 4.85 -13.21 -13.78
N MET A 175 5.09 -13.02 -15.08
CA MET A 175 4.06 -12.54 -16.00
C MET A 175 3.15 -13.64 -16.56
N MET A 176 3.41 -14.92 -16.27
CA MET A 176 2.67 -16.05 -16.86
C MET A 176 1.50 -16.56 -16.01
N VAL A 177 1.34 -16.06 -14.77
CA VAL A 177 0.35 -16.55 -13.81
C VAL A 177 -0.35 -15.38 -13.13
N ASP A 178 -1.69 -15.44 -13.05
CA ASP A 178 -2.52 -14.34 -12.54
C ASP A 178 -2.83 -14.39 -11.04
N ASN A 179 -2.78 -15.58 -10.43
CA ASN A 179 -3.34 -15.79 -9.08
C ASN A 179 -2.32 -16.27 -8.05
N THR A 180 -1.06 -16.52 -8.45
CA THR A 180 -0.03 -17.05 -7.55
C THR A 180 1.18 -16.12 -7.52
N PRO A 181 1.62 -15.63 -6.34
CA PRO A 181 2.78 -14.77 -6.21
C PRO A 181 4.07 -15.47 -6.63
N LEU A 182 4.65 -14.98 -7.73
CA LEU A 182 5.92 -15.45 -8.30
C LEU A 182 7.01 -14.37 -8.32
N GLU A 183 6.74 -13.18 -7.78
CA GLU A 183 7.71 -12.12 -7.53
C GLU A 183 7.58 -11.63 -6.10
N PHE A 184 8.71 -11.30 -5.47
CA PHE A 184 8.75 -10.87 -4.07
C PHE A 184 9.74 -9.72 -3.91
N SER A 185 9.30 -8.68 -3.19
CA SER A 185 10.17 -7.62 -2.69
C SER A 185 10.86 -8.12 -1.43
N LEU A 186 12.19 -8.20 -1.45
CA LEU A 186 12.98 -8.65 -0.31
C LEU A 186 13.68 -7.47 0.35
N GLY A 187 13.70 -7.48 1.68
CA GLY A 187 14.38 -6.51 2.53
C GLY A 187 14.95 -7.20 3.76
N TRP A 188 15.23 -6.43 4.79
CA TRP A 188 15.61 -6.96 6.10
C TRP A 188 14.49 -6.72 7.10
N GLY A 189 14.27 -7.67 7.99
CA GLY A 189 13.30 -7.56 9.07
C GLY A 189 13.98 -7.29 10.41
N VAL A 190 13.40 -6.40 11.18
CA VAL A 190 13.74 -6.16 12.59
C VAL A 190 12.50 -6.36 13.46
N GLN A 191 12.69 -6.37 14.78
CA GLN A 191 11.56 -6.43 15.71
C GLN A 191 10.58 -5.27 15.46
N ASN A 192 9.28 -5.52 15.58
CA ASN A 192 8.23 -4.53 15.29
C ASN A 192 8.38 -3.19 16.04
N THR A 193 9.05 -3.22 17.18
CA THR A 193 9.33 -2.06 18.04
C THR A 193 10.62 -1.33 17.69
N ASP A 194 11.55 -1.93 16.93
CA ASP A 194 12.88 -1.36 16.66
C ASP A 194 12.90 -0.48 15.41
N VAL A 195 12.09 0.58 15.44
CA VAL A 195 11.97 1.53 14.32
C VAL A 195 13.28 2.29 14.09
N VAL A 196 14.08 2.50 15.14
CA VAL A 196 15.37 3.20 15.04
C VAL A 196 16.35 2.39 14.23
N LEU A 197 16.51 1.10 14.53
CA LEU A 197 17.39 0.23 13.77
C LEU A 197 16.92 0.12 12.32
N LYS A 198 15.61 -0.04 12.09
CA LYS A 198 15.04 -0.06 10.75
C LYS A 198 15.40 1.20 9.94
N LEU A 199 15.23 2.39 10.52
CA LEU A 199 15.57 3.66 9.86
C LEU A 199 17.07 3.79 9.59
N LYS A 200 17.93 3.38 10.54
CA LYS A 200 19.38 3.34 10.33
C LYS A 200 19.76 2.47 9.13
N ILE A 201 19.14 1.30 9.03
CA ILE A 201 19.37 0.36 7.94
C ILE A 201 18.90 0.97 6.61
N ASP A 202 17.69 1.55 6.56
CA ASP A 202 17.17 2.17 5.33
C ASP A 202 18.11 3.27 4.81
N MET A 203 18.58 4.16 5.70
CA MET A 203 19.50 5.24 5.34
C MET A 203 20.82 4.69 4.82
N ALA A 204 21.39 3.70 5.52
CA ALA A 204 22.63 3.06 5.12
C ALA A 204 22.52 2.27 3.81
N MET A 205 21.36 1.67 3.53
CA MET A 205 21.08 1.01 2.26
C MET A 205 21.00 2.03 1.11
N GLU A 206 20.34 3.17 1.32
CA GLU A 206 20.27 4.24 0.33
C GLU A 206 21.67 4.82 0.03
N ASP A 207 22.48 5.05 1.07
CA ASP A 207 23.86 5.52 0.95
C ASP A 207 24.81 4.50 0.30
N ALA A 208 24.41 3.22 0.25
CA ALA A 208 25.15 2.10 -0.35
C ALA A 208 24.53 1.59 -1.66
N LYS A 209 23.55 2.27 -2.23
CA LYS A 209 22.72 1.71 -3.30
C LYS A 209 23.51 1.25 -4.52
N ASP A 210 24.55 1.99 -4.91
CA ASP A 210 25.36 1.68 -6.09
C ASP A 210 26.24 0.43 -5.83
N GLU A 211 26.82 0.32 -4.64
CA GLU A 211 27.57 -0.85 -4.20
C GLU A 211 26.66 -2.09 -4.10
N ILE A 212 25.44 -1.93 -3.56
CA ILE A 212 24.44 -3.00 -3.46
C ILE A 212 24.00 -3.45 -4.87
N ALA A 213 23.72 -2.51 -5.77
CA ALA A 213 23.35 -2.81 -7.15
C ALA A 213 24.45 -3.60 -7.86
N LYS A 214 25.71 -3.20 -7.67
CA LYS A 214 26.87 -3.92 -8.18
C LYS A 214 26.95 -5.35 -7.64
N ILE A 215 26.75 -5.55 -6.34
CA ILE A 215 26.75 -6.88 -5.73
C ILE A 215 25.65 -7.75 -6.34
N LEU A 216 24.43 -7.23 -6.51
CA LEU A 216 23.33 -8.00 -7.10
C LEU A 216 23.61 -8.39 -8.56
N ASP A 217 24.23 -7.50 -9.35
CA ASP A 217 24.67 -7.81 -10.72
C ASP A 217 25.80 -8.85 -10.76
N ASP A 218 26.79 -8.73 -9.87
CA ASP A 218 27.92 -9.66 -9.76
C ASP A 218 27.45 -11.10 -9.40
N TYR A 219 26.22 -11.25 -8.88
CA TYR A 219 25.56 -12.54 -8.60
C TYR A 219 24.45 -12.88 -9.60
N GLY A 220 24.25 -12.06 -10.63
CA GLY A 220 23.26 -12.31 -11.67
C GLY A 220 21.81 -12.35 -11.17
N VAL A 221 21.48 -11.64 -10.09
CA VAL A 221 20.12 -11.62 -9.54
C VAL A 221 19.14 -11.08 -10.59
N PRO A 222 18.07 -11.83 -10.96
CA PRO A 222 17.07 -11.33 -11.89
C PRO A 222 16.22 -10.24 -11.21
N LEU A 223 16.49 -8.98 -11.52
CA LEU A 223 15.84 -7.84 -10.88
C LEU A 223 14.56 -7.42 -11.61
N VAL A 224 13.46 -7.39 -10.87
CA VAL A 224 12.13 -6.94 -11.31
C VAL A 224 11.95 -5.46 -10.99
N LYS A 225 11.28 -4.72 -11.90
CA LYS A 225 10.94 -3.31 -11.71
C LYS A 225 10.26 -3.09 -10.36
N CYS A 226 10.72 -2.07 -9.63
CA CYS A 226 10.31 -1.81 -8.27
C CYS A 226 10.64 -0.36 -7.92
N SER A 227 9.66 0.52 -8.11
CA SER A 227 9.83 1.97 -7.97
C SER A 227 10.14 2.43 -6.55
N ASN A 228 9.99 1.55 -5.55
CA ASN A 228 10.28 1.81 -4.15
C ASN A 228 11.40 0.91 -3.60
N CYS A 229 12.15 0.21 -4.47
CA CYS A 229 13.32 -0.55 -4.06
C CYS A 229 14.58 0.30 -4.04
N ILE A 230 15.52 -0.02 -3.15
CA ILE A 230 16.89 0.54 -3.15
C ILE A 230 17.57 0.27 -4.50
N VAL A 231 17.41 -0.95 -5.03
CA VAL A 231 17.90 -1.32 -6.36
C VAL A 231 16.73 -1.63 -7.30
N GLU A 232 16.58 -0.79 -8.32
CA GLU A 232 15.57 -0.91 -9.38
C GLU A 232 15.94 -2.05 -10.36
N GLY A 233 14.94 -2.85 -10.74
CA GLY A 233 15.09 -3.90 -11.74
C GLY A 233 14.62 -3.50 -13.14
N THR A 234 14.88 -4.38 -14.11
CA THR A 234 14.50 -4.15 -15.51
C THR A 234 13.39 -5.08 -15.99
N LEU A 235 13.20 -6.23 -15.32
CA LEU A 235 12.16 -7.19 -15.68
C LEU A 235 10.77 -6.58 -15.40
N PRO A 236 9.76 -6.88 -16.23
CA PRO A 236 8.39 -6.44 -15.96
C PRO A 236 7.94 -6.91 -14.58
N SER A 237 7.25 -6.04 -13.84
CA SER A 237 6.62 -6.38 -12.57
C SER A 237 5.13 -6.56 -12.80
N ARG A 238 4.58 -7.61 -12.20
CA ARG A 238 3.13 -7.80 -12.14
C ARG A 238 2.49 -6.91 -11.08
N GLY A 239 3.28 -6.43 -10.12
CA GLY A 239 2.80 -5.70 -8.96
C GLY A 239 2.37 -6.66 -7.85
N VAL A 240 1.74 -6.12 -6.82
CA VAL A 240 1.37 -6.90 -5.62
C VAL A 240 0.15 -7.77 -5.95
N LEU A 241 0.35 -9.09 -6.07
CA LEU A 241 -0.71 -10.06 -6.41
C LEU A 241 -1.84 -10.21 -5.36
N GLN A 242 -1.65 -9.71 -4.13
CA GLN A 242 -2.73 -9.54 -3.13
C GLN A 242 -3.83 -8.54 -3.57
N GLN A 243 -3.64 -7.87 -4.71
CA GLN A 243 -4.62 -6.97 -5.28
C GLN A 243 -5.97 -7.62 -5.59
N GLN A 244 -6.15 -8.94 -5.78
CA GLN A 244 -7.50 -9.44 -6.13
C GLN A 244 -8.51 -9.41 -4.96
N GLN A 245 -8.10 -9.70 -3.73
CA GLN A 245 -8.98 -9.56 -2.56
C GLN A 245 -9.12 -8.09 -2.14
N GLY A 246 -8.05 -7.30 -2.33
CA GLY A 246 -8.10 -5.86 -2.15
C GLY A 246 -8.93 -5.13 -3.17
N GLN A 247 -8.92 -5.55 -4.43
CA GLN A 247 -9.72 -4.97 -5.51
C GLN A 247 -11.20 -5.03 -5.15
N ALA A 248 -11.72 -6.16 -4.68
CA ALA A 248 -13.13 -6.23 -4.26
C ALA A 248 -13.47 -5.26 -3.10
N TYR A 249 -12.53 -5.03 -2.17
CA TYR A 249 -12.69 -4.06 -1.08
C TYR A 249 -12.62 -2.61 -1.60
N GLU A 250 -11.61 -2.29 -2.41
CA GLU A 250 -11.38 -0.98 -3.00
C GLU A 250 -12.47 -0.60 -4.00
N ASP A 251 -12.95 -1.56 -4.80
CA ASP A 251 -13.99 -1.38 -5.82
C ASP A 251 -15.27 -0.83 -5.19
N ARG A 252 -15.57 -1.19 -3.94
CA ARG A 252 -16.70 -0.64 -3.19
C ARG A 252 -16.65 0.90 -3.07
N TYR A 253 -15.44 1.47 -3.09
CA TYR A 253 -15.16 2.89 -2.88
C TYR A 253 -14.71 3.60 -4.17
N LEU A 254 -14.06 2.87 -5.09
CA LEU A 254 -13.43 3.40 -6.29
C LEU A 254 -14.26 3.22 -7.57
N THR A 255 -15.21 2.29 -7.60
CA THR A 255 -15.98 1.99 -8.82
C THR A 255 -17.43 2.45 -8.72
N VAL A 256 -17.99 2.79 -9.89
CA VAL A 256 -19.42 3.04 -10.01
C VAL A 256 -20.16 1.71 -9.91
N GLN A 257 -21.12 1.62 -8.98
CA GLN A 257 -21.96 0.43 -8.84
C GLN A 257 -22.73 0.18 -10.14
N LYS A 258 -22.62 -1.05 -10.67
CA LYS A 258 -23.47 -1.48 -11.79
C LYS A 258 -24.91 -1.58 -11.30
N THR A 259 -25.84 -0.96 -12.02
CA THR A 259 -27.28 -1.07 -11.76
C THR A 259 -27.70 -2.54 -11.87
N GLN A 260 -27.95 -3.19 -10.73
CA GLN A 260 -28.61 -4.48 -10.72
C GLN A 260 -30.12 -4.24 -10.76
N GLN A 261 -30.76 -4.56 -11.88
CA GLN A 261 -32.22 -4.54 -11.97
C GLN A 261 -32.76 -5.79 -11.29
N HIS A 262 -33.13 -5.68 -10.01
CA HIS A 262 -33.85 -6.74 -9.26
C HIS A 262 -35.35 -6.72 -9.60
N THR A 263 -35.70 -6.50 -10.87
CA THR A 263 -37.11 -6.43 -11.29
C THR A 263 -37.73 -7.81 -11.51
N ALA A 264 -36.91 -8.85 -11.69
CA ALA A 264 -37.37 -10.20 -11.97
C ALA A 264 -37.97 -10.93 -10.75
N GLU A 265 -37.66 -10.49 -9.52
CA GLU A 265 -38.11 -11.12 -8.26
C GLU A 265 -39.18 -10.30 -7.52
N ALA A 266 -39.51 -9.09 -8.00
CA ALA A 266 -40.46 -8.19 -7.35
C ALA A 266 -41.91 -8.65 -7.58
N SER A 267 -42.73 -8.64 -6.52
CA SER A 267 -44.16 -8.93 -6.64
C SER A 267 -44.91 -7.80 -7.37
N PRO A 268 -46.07 -8.06 -8.01
CA PRO A 268 -46.79 -7.04 -8.79
C PRO A 268 -47.14 -5.76 -8.01
N ASP A 269 -47.34 -5.87 -6.70
CA ASP A 269 -47.61 -4.76 -5.79
C ASP A 269 -46.36 -3.92 -5.45
N GLN A 270 -45.16 -4.47 -5.62
CA GLN A 270 -43.88 -3.76 -5.46
C GLN A 270 -43.47 -2.99 -6.73
N VAL A 271 -43.98 -3.40 -7.89
CA VAL A 271 -43.65 -2.74 -9.16
C VAL A 271 -44.45 -1.43 -9.30
N VAL A 272 -43.73 -0.31 -9.39
CA VAL A 272 -44.32 1.00 -9.68
C VAL A 272 -44.23 1.27 -11.17
N THR A 273 -45.33 0.98 -11.89
CA THR A 273 -45.44 1.31 -13.32
C THR A 273 -45.76 2.78 -13.52
N ARG A 274 -45.46 3.31 -14.72
CA ARG A 274 -45.84 4.69 -15.09
C ARG A 274 -47.34 4.97 -14.90
N ALA A 275 -48.20 4.04 -15.33
CA ALA A 275 -49.65 4.18 -15.18
C ALA A 275 -50.09 4.27 -13.71
N ARG A 276 -49.46 3.48 -12.83
CA ARG A 276 -49.71 3.50 -11.39
C ARG A 276 -49.26 4.82 -10.77
N LEU A 277 -48.07 5.29 -11.13
CA LEU A 277 -47.53 6.56 -10.65
C LEU A 277 -48.37 7.75 -11.12
N GLU A 278 -48.84 7.76 -12.37
CA GLU A 278 -49.77 8.78 -12.85
C GLU A 278 -51.10 8.77 -12.11
N ALA A 279 -51.62 7.60 -11.75
CA ALA A 279 -52.83 7.49 -10.93
C ALA A 279 -52.61 8.07 -9.53
N TRP A 280 -51.47 7.80 -8.90
CA TRP A 280 -51.10 8.35 -7.59
C TRP A 280 -50.98 9.87 -7.60
N LEU A 281 -50.30 10.43 -8.61
CA LEU A 281 -50.17 11.88 -8.75
C LEU A 281 -51.54 12.55 -8.95
N LYS A 282 -52.46 11.93 -9.69
CA LYS A 282 -53.86 12.40 -9.81
C LYS A 282 -54.64 12.36 -8.50
N GLN A 283 -54.28 11.43 -7.60
CA GLN A 283 -54.87 11.31 -6.26
C GLN A 283 -54.27 12.30 -5.25
N GLY A 284 -53.31 13.15 -5.66
CA GLY A 284 -52.72 14.18 -4.81
C GLY A 284 -51.51 13.73 -4.00
N VAL A 285 -50.87 12.61 -4.35
CA VAL A 285 -49.60 12.20 -3.75
C VAL A 285 -48.51 13.24 -4.05
N ASP A 286 -47.69 13.58 -3.06
CA ASP A 286 -46.60 14.56 -3.23
C ASP A 286 -45.52 14.01 -4.18
N VAL A 287 -45.39 14.66 -5.35
CA VAL A 287 -44.41 14.33 -6.38
C VAL A 287 -42.96 14.34 -5.86
N ASN A 288 -42.65 15.15 -4.84
CA ASN A 288 -41.31 15.25 -4.26
C ASN A 288 -41.02 14.09 -3.30
N ALA A 289 -42.03 13.64 -2.55
CA ALA A 289 -41.90 12.44 -1.73
C ALA A 289 -41.66 11.22 -2.64
N GLU A 290 -42.37 11.16 -3.77
CA GLU A 290 -42.16 10.11 -4.77
C GLU A 290 -40.78 10.18 -5.44
N LEU A 291 -40.23 11.38 -5.65
CA LEU A 291 -38.87 11.55 -6.17
C LEU A 291 -37.86 10.95 -5.21
N MET A 292 -38.00 11.22 -3.92
CA MET A 292 -37.13 10.68 -2.88
C MET A 292 -37.24 9.16 -2.77
N ASN A 293 -38.45 8.61 -2.82
CA ASN A 293 -38.67 7.16 -2.86
C ASN A 293 -37.99 6.52 -4.09
N ALA A 294 -38.04 7.18 -5.25
CA ALA A 294 -37.38 6.71 -6.46
C ALA A 294 -35.84 6.75 -6.36
N ILE A 295 -35.28 7.74 -5.66
CA ILE A 295 -33.83 7.82 -5.38
C ILE A 295 -33.40 6.69 -4.45
N VAL A 296 -34.12 6.46 -3.34
CA VAL A 296 -33.81 5.37 -2.40
C VAL A 296 -33.94 4.00 -3.08
N GLY A 297 -34.95 3.82 -3.93
CA GLY A 297 -35.12 2.61 -4.77
C GLY A 297 -34.17 2.54 -5.98
N ALA A 298 -33.37 3.59 -6.18
CA ALA A 298 -32.38 3.73 -7.23
C ALA A 298 -32.92 3.54 -8.67
N ASP A 299 -34.13 4.05 -8.90
CA ASP A 299 -34.93 3.93 -10.13
C ASP A 299 -34.76 5.19 -11.00
N ALA A 300 -33.77 5.14 -11.90
CA ALA A 300 -33.43 6.23 -12.80
C ALA A 300 -34.57 6.67 -13.72
N ASP A 301 -35.40 5.73 -14.17
CA ASP A 301 -36.49 6.02 -15.11
C ASP A 301 -37.66 6.70 -14.42
N ARG A 302 -37.98 6.27 -13.20
CA ARG A 302 -38.97 6.95 -12.35
C ARG A 302 -38.52 8.36 -11.95
N ILE A 303 -37.24 8.55 -11.63
CA ILE A 303 -36.68 9.87 -11.34
C ILE A 303 -36.88 10.82 -12.52
N LYS A 304 -36.47 10.42 -13.74
CA LYS A 304 -36.66 11.25 -14.94
C LYS A 304 -38.11 11.63 -15.15
N PHE A 305 -39.02 10.66 -15.04
CA PHE A 305 -40.45 10.89 -15.19
C PHE A 305 -41.01 11.85 -14.14
N LEU A 306 -40.61 11.73 -12.87
CA LEU A 306 -41.07 12.60 -11.80
C LEU A 306 -40.58 14.05 -11.98
N ILE A 307 -39.35 14.23 -12.47
CA ILE A 307 -38.82 15.54 -12.85
C ILE A 307 -39.67 16.15 -13.97
N GLU A 308 -40.06 15.39 -15.01
CA GLU A 308 -40.98 15.84 -16.06
C GLU A 308 -42.36 16.24 -15.53
N LYS A 309 -42.82 15.62 -14.43
CA LYS A 309 -44.08 15.96 -13.75
C LYS A 309 -43.95 17.11 -12.74
N GLY A 310 -42.79 17.74 -12.64
CA GLY A 310 -42.57 18.94 -11.82
C GLY A 310 -42.04 18.66 -10.42
N ALA A 311 -41.39 17.52 -10.18
CA ALA A 311 -40.63 17.31 -8.94
C ALA A 311 -39.50 18.35 -8.81
N ASP A 312 -39.37 18.97 -7.64
CA ASP A 312 -38.30 19.91 -7.33
C ASP A 312 -37.08 19.14 -6.81
N VAL A 313 -36.02 19.10 -7.62
CA VAL A 313 -34.76 18.42 -7.30
C VAL A 313 -33.95 19.06 -6.17
N ASN A 314 -34.41 20.21 -5.65
CA ASN A 314 -33.79 20.92 -4.53
C ASN A 314 -34.68 20.94 -3.27
N LYS A 315 -35.87 20.31 -3.30
CA LYS A 315 -36.76 20.29 -2.13
C LYS A 315 -36.33 19.15 -1.17
N PRO A 316 -36.09 19.45 0.12
CA PRO A 316 -35.79 18.41 1.10
C PRO A 316 -37.01 17.55 1.41
N ASP A 317 -36.78 16.30 1.79
CA ASP A 317 -37.82 15.41 2.30
C ASP A 317 -38.25 15.77 3.74
N GLN A 318 -39.12 14.95 4.33
CA GLN A 318 -39.60 15.16 5.70
C GLN A 318 -38.51 14.98 6.78
N LEU A 319 -37.41 14.29 6.45
CA LEU A 319 -36.23 14.15 7.31
C LEU A 319 -35.20 15.24 7.03
N GLY A 320 -35.47 16.15 6.11
CA GLY A 320 -34.56 17.22 5.73
C GLY A 320 -33.52 16.82 4.68
N ALA A 321 -33.54 15.60 4.17
CA ALA A 321 -32.56 15.11 3.20
C ALA A 321 -32.84 15.67 1.80
N LEU A 322 -31.78 16.10 1.11
CA LEU A 322 -31.86 16.61 -0.26
C LEU A 322 -31.68 15.49 -1.30
N PRO A 323 -32.37 15.55 -2.46
CA PRO A 323 -32.26 14.55 -3.52
C PRO A 323 -30.81 14.22 -3.92
N LEU A 324 -29.97 15.24 -4.11
CA LEU A 324 -28.57 15.06 -4.51
C LEU A 324 -27.72 14.41 -3.40
N GLY A 325 -27.96 14.78 -2.13
CA GLY A 325 -27.30 14.18 -0.97
C GLY A 325 -27.70 12.72 -0.76
N ALA A 326 -28.99 12.41 -0.93
CA ALA A 326 -29.49 11.03 -0.86
C ALA A 326 -28.90 10.15 -1.96
N ALA A 327 -28.78 10.65 -3.20
CA ALA A 327 -28.11 9.91 -4.28
C ALA A 327 -26.61 9.66 -3.99
N ALA A 328 -25.94 10.63 -3.37
CA ALA A 328 -24.54 10.50 -2.96
C ALA A 328 -24.35 9.47 -1.83
N SER A 329 -25.23 9.45 -0.82
CA SER A 329 -25.14 8.53 0.33
C SER A 329 -25.36 7.06 -0.06
N ILE A 330 -26.14 6.80 -1.11
CA ILE A 330 -26.31 5.45 -1.67
C ILE A 330 -25.31 5.11 -2.79
N ARG A 331 -24.31 5.97 -3.04
CA ARG A 331 -23.22 5.77 -4.02
C ARG A 331 -23.68 5.64 -5.49
N ARG A 332 -24.75 6.36 -5.87
CA ARG A 332 -25.34 6.29 -7.21
C ARG A 332 -25.05 7.51 -8.07
N THR A 333 -23.87 7.52 -8.69
CA THR A 333 -23.41 8.62 -9.56
C THR A 333 -24.26 8.80 -10.82
N ASP A 334 -24.92 7.75 -11.30
CA ASP A 334 -25.89 7.81 -12.40
C ASP A 334 -27.11 8.66 -12.03
N LEU A 335 -27.62 8.51 -10.80
CA LEU A 335 -28.74 9.33 -10.30
C LEU A 335 -28.29 10.76 -10.02
N MET A 336 -27.10 10.94 -9.45
CA MET A 336 -26.52 12.26 -9.26
C MET A 336 -26.40 13.02 -10.59
N GLN A 337 -25.97 12.35 -11.67
CA GLN A 337 -25.92 12.96 -13.00
C GLN A 337 -27.29 13.43 -13.50
N ILE A 338 -28.35 12.64 -13.29
CA ILE A 338 -29.72 13.02 -13.66
C ILE A 338 -30.17 14.27 -12.88
N LEU A 339 -29.95 14.27 -11.56
CA LEU A 339 -30.33 15.39 -10.68
C LEU A 339 -29.55 16.66 -11.01
N LEU A 340 -28.24 16.56 -11.24
CA LEU A 340 -27.39 17.67 -11.64
C LEU A 340 -27.82 18.25 -13.00
N ALA A 341 -28.13 17.40 -13.98
CA ALA A 341 -28.65 17.82 -15.27
C ALA A 341 -30.03 18.51 -15.17
N ALA A 342 -30.82 18.15 -14.16
CA ALA A 342 -32.11 18.76 -13.84
C ALA A 342 -31.99 20.04 -12.97
N GLY A 343 -30.78 20.52 -12.68
CA GLY A 343 -30.56 21.77 -11.94
C GLY A 343 -30.48 21.61 -10.42
N ALA A 344 -30.09 20.43 -9.91
CA ALA A 344 -29.76 20.28 -8.50
C ALA A 344 -28.56 21.17 -8.13
N LYS A 345 -28.71 21.93 -7.05
CA LYS A 345 -27.70 22.87 -6.53
C LYS A 345 -26.69 22.10 -5.67
N VAL A 346 -25.46 22.05 -6.16
CA VAL A 346 -24.38 21.18 -5.64
C VAL A 346 -24.06 21.37 -4.15
N ASP A 347 -24.03 22.62 -3.67
CA ASP A 347 -23.62 22.95 -2.29
C ASP A 347 -24.78 23.29 -1.36
N THR A 348 -26.01 22.90 -1.71
CA THR A 348 -27.16 23.06 -0.80
C THR A 348 -26.98 22.15 0.40
N GLU A 349 -27.19 22.72 1.58
CA GLU A 349 -27.11 22.02 2.86
C GLU A 349 -28.46 21.43 3.23
N ASP A 350 -28.44 20.18 3.69
CA ASP A 350 -29.60 19.57 4.33
C ASP A 350 -29.82 20.08 5.76
N ILE A 351 -30.78 19.50 6.49
CA ILE A 351 -31.09 19.91 7.87
C ILE A 351 -29.93 19.71 8.85
N ASP A 352 -29.00 18.80 8.55
CA ASP A 352 -27.81 18.53 9.35
C ASP A 352 -26.64 19.47 8.98
N GLY A 353 -26.86 20.38 8.02
CA GLY A 353 -25.83 21.26 7.50
C GLY A 353 -24.88 20.57 6.52
N MET A 354 -25.28 19.41 5.97
CA MET A 354 -24.43 18.57 5.14
C MET A 354 -24.71 18.79 3.65
N THR A 355 -23.64 18.93 2.85
CA THR A 355 -23.73 18.97 1.38
C THR A 355 -23.65 17.57 0.79
N ALA A 356 -24.01 17.44 -0.49
CA ALA A 356 -23.83 16.17 -1.22
C ALA A 356 -22.38 15.68 -1.22
N LEU A 357 -21.39 16.60 -1.21
CA LEU A 357 -19.98 16.25 -1.13
C LEU A 357 -19.64 15.60 0.22
N GLN A 358 -20.18 16.12 1.32
CA GLN A 358 -19.95 15.57 2.66
C GLN A 358 -20.64 14.20 2.84
N HIS A 359 -21.81 13.99 2.23
CA HIS A 359 -22.42 12.65 2.14
C HIS A 359 -21.53 11.66 1.38
N ALA A 360 -20.94 12.06 0.24
CA ALA A 360 -20.02 11.22 -0.53
C ALA A 360 -18.74 10.87 0.26
N ILE A 361 -18.23 11.81 1.07
CA ILE A 361 -17.07 11.60 1.96
C ILE A 361 -17.40 10.59 3.06
N ASN A 362 -18.56 10.72 3.72
CA ASN A 362 -18.98 9.81 4.79
C ASN A 362 -19.08 8.35 4.34
N VAL A 363 -19.42 8.12 3.07
CA VAL A 363 -19.46 6.78 2.47
C VAL A 363 -18.20 6.43 1.69
N ASN A 364 -17.15 7.27 1.76
CA ASN A 364 -15.83 7.06 1.19
C ASN A 364 -15.85 6.79 -0.33
N HIS A 365 -16.81 7.36 -1.07
CA HIS A 365 -17.06 7.01 -2.46
C HIS A 365 -16.42 8.02 -3.43
N VAL A 366 -15.28 7.63 -4.00
CA VAL A 366 -14.44 8.45 -4.87
C VAL A 366 -15.17 8.92 -6.13
N PRO A 367 -15.93 8.08 -6.86
CA PRO A 367 -16.67 8.53 -8.03
C PRO A 367 -17.67 9.65 -7.74
N SER A 368 -18.34 9.63 -6.58
CA SER A 368 -19.26 10.70 -6.18
C SER A 368 -18.52 12.00 -5.88
N ILE A 369 -17.38 11.93 -5.16
CA ILE A 369 -16.54 13.09 -4.86
C ILE A 369 -16.03 13.74 -6.16
N GLN A 370 -15.48 12.94 -7.07
CA GLN A 370 -14.99 13.42 -8.37
C GLN A 370 -16.10 14.04 -9.22
N LEU A 371 -17.29 13.42 -9.25
CA LEU A 371 -18.43 13.94 -9.99
C LEU A 371 -18.89 15.30 -9.44
N LEU A 372 -19.00 15.43 -8.11
CA LEU A 372 -19.43 16.67 -7.46
C LEU A 372 -18.40 17.78 -7.64
N ALA A 373 -17.11 17.48 -7.45
CA ALA A 373 -16.02 18.41 -7.72
C ALA A 373 -16.05 18.93 -9.17
N LYS A 374 -16.28 18.04 -10.14
CA LYS A 374 -16.42 18.43 -11.56
C LYS A 374 -17.61 19.36 -11.81
N HIS A 375 -18.67 19.27 -11.02
CA HIS A 375 -19.84 20.15 -11.12
C HIS A 375 -19.73 21.39 -10.22
N GLY A 376 -18.54 21.68 -9.68
CA GLY A 376 -18.27 22.91 -8.94
C GLY A 376 -18.65 22.86 -7.46
N ALA A 377 -18.71 21.67 -6.86
CA ALA A 377 -18.80 21.55 -5.40
C ALA A 377 -17.64 22.29 -4.72
N ASP A 378 -17.93 23.10 -3.72
CA ASP A 378 -16.90 23.75 -2.93
C ASP A 378 -16.20 22.74 -2.02
N ILE A 379 -15.01 22.30 -2.43
CA ILE A 379 -14.16 21.34 -1.72
C ILE A 379 -13.65 21.91 -0.38
N GLU A 380 -13.63 23.23 -0.22
CA GLU A 380 -13.22 23.91 1.00
C GLU A 380 -14.39 24.16 1.96
N LYS A 381 -15.62 23.87 1.53
CA LYS A 381 -16.81 24.09 2.35
C LYS A 381 -16.77 23.19 3.58
N GLY A 382 -16.58 23.85 4.72
CA GLY A 382 -16.50 23.18 6.02
C GLY A 382 -17.84 23.10 6.74
N THR A 383 -17.84 22.39 7.87
CA THR A 383 -18.97 22.39 8.80
C THR A 383 -19.08 23.73 9.52
N THR A 384 -20.22 23.95 10.20
CA THR A 384 -20.44 25.12 11.08
C THR A 384 -19.40 25.24 12.21
N LYS A 385 -18.71 24.15 12.57
CA LYS A 385 -17.62 24.14 13.55
C LYS A 385 -16.23 24.43 12.94
N GLY A 386 -16.17 24.71 11.63
CA GLY A 386 -14.95 25.07 10.91
C GLY A 386 -14.07 23.89 10.50
N TYR A 387 -14.59 22.66 10.50
CA TYR A 387 -13.88 21.48 9.98
C TYR A 387 -13.99 21.43 8.45
N THR A 388 -12.88 21.31 7.72
CA THR A 388 -12.88 21.19 6.24
C THR A 388 -13.30 19.78 5.79
N ALA A 389 -13.69 19.63 4.52
CA ALA A 389 -13.99 18.33 3.93
C ALA A 389 -12.81 17.33 4.06
N LEU A 390 -11.58 17.81 3.87
CA LEU A 390 -10.36 17.00 4.01
C LEU A 390 -10.13 16.56 5.46
N GLU A 391 -10.32 17.46 6.43
CA GLU A 391 -10.16 17.11 7.85
C GLU A 391 -11.20 16.08 8.33
N ILE A 392 -12.45 16.22 7.86
CA ILE A 392 -13.54 15.25 8.11
C ILE A 392 -13.15 13.88 7.57
N ALA A 393 -12.73 13.82 6.29
CA ALA A 393 -12.34 12.57 5.66
C ALA A 393 -11.19 11.88 6.43
N LEU A 394 -10.17 12.64 6.84
CA LEU A 394 -9.06 12.12 7.64
C LEU A 394 -9.54 11.63 9.02
N SER A 395 -10.29 12.44 9.75
CA SER A 395 -10.70 12.14 11.14
C SER A 395 -11.60 10.90 11.26
N TYR A 396 -12.41 10.63 10.23
CA TYR A 396 -13.25 9.43 10.17
C TYR A 396 -12.57 8.23 9.49
N GLY A 397 -11.30 8.32 9.13
CA GLY A 397 -10.56 7.23 8.46
C GLY A 397 -11.00 6.96 7.02
N GLN A 398 -11.67 7.92 6.37
CA GLN A 398 -12.13 7.83 4.98
C GLN A 398 -10.99 8.16 4.02
N PHE A 399 -9.97 7.31 4.01
CA PHE A 399 -8.69 7.60 3.33
C PHE A 399 -8.78 7.68 1.81
N PHE A 400 -9.71 6.96 1.17
CA PHE A 400 -9.96 7.10 -0.27
C PHE A 400 -10.57 8.46 -0.60
N ALA A 401 -11.55 8.91 0.19
CA ALA A 401 -12.13 10.24 0.08
C ALA A 401 -11.07 11.32 0.32
N ALA A 402 -10.26 11.20 1.37
CA ALA A 402 -9.17 12.13 1.66
C ALA A 402 -8.19 12.25 0.48
N LYS A 403 -7.76 11.12 -0.08
CA LYS A 403 -6.90 11.11 -1.27
C LYS A 403 -7.58 11.79 -2.46
N ALA A 404 -8.84 11.50 -2.74
CA ALA A 404 -9.59 12.10 -3.84
C ALA A 404 -9.74 13.62 -3.67
N LEU A 405 -9.95 14.11 -2.44
CA LEU A 405 -10.01 15.55 -2.14
C LEU A 405 -8.66 16.24 -2.37
N ILE A 406 -7.56 15.61 -1.92
CA ILE A 406 -6.20 16.10 -2.16
C ILE A 406 -5.93 16.18 -3.67
N GLU A 407 -6.29 15.14 -4.43
CA GLU A 407 -6.15 15.10 -5.90
C GLU A 407 -7.02 16.16 -6.59
N ALA A 408 -8.22 16.43 -6.06
CA ALA A 408 -9.13 17.45 -6.56
C ALA A 408 -8.73 18.89 -6.15
N GLY A 409 -7.64 19.07 -5.41
CA GLY A 409 -7.06 20.37 -5.10
C GLY A 409 -7.45 20.97 -3.75
N ALA A 410 -7.91 20.15 -2.81
CA ALA A 410 -8.14 20.61 -1.43
C ALA A 410 -6.87 21.26 -0.84
N LYS A 411 -7.03 22.33 -0.05
CA LYS A 411 -5.93 23.00 0.62
C LYS A 411 -5.30 22.07 1.66
N VAL A 412 -4.05 21.69 1.39
CA VAL A 412 -3.29 20.72 2.21
C VAL A 412 -2.88 21.25 3.59
N ASP A 413 -2.94 22.57 3.79
CA ASP A 413 -2.55 23.28 5.02
C ASP A 413 -3.70 24.03 5.71
N ALA A 414 -4.96 23.83 5.28
CA ALA A 414 -6.08 24.52 5.89
C ALA A 414 -6.22 24.14 7.37
N ALA A 415 -5.91 25.07 8.27
CA ALA A 415 -6.08 24.90 9.70
C ALA A 415 -7.58 24.97 10.05
N SER A 416 -8.11 23.91 10.62
CA SER A 416 -9.54 23.73 10.79
C SER A 416 -9.93 23.25 12.19
N GLY A 417 -11.23 23.41 12.49
CA GLY A 417 -11.80 23.22 13.81
C GLY A 417 -11.34 24.25 14.87
N PRO A 418 -11.79 24.08 16.13
CA PRO A 418 -11.43 24.96 17.25
C PRO A 418 -9.93 24.97 17.60
N GLU A 419 -9.27 23.81 17.42
CA GLU A 419 -7.86 23.60 17.74
C GLU A 419 -6.91 24.02 16.61
N LYS A 420 -7.44 24.45 15.46
CA LYS A 420 -6.65 24.85 14.29
C LYS A 420 -5.67 23.76 13.84
N LEU A 421 -6.14 22.51 13.79
CA LEU A 421 -5.34 21.39 13.30
C LEU A 421 -5.20 21.46 11.78
N THR A 422 -4.02 21.15 11.26
CA THR A 422 -3.82 20.96 9.82
C THR A 422 -4.08 19.50 9.42
N PRO A 423 -4.35 19.19 8.14
CA PRO A 423 -4.47 17.82 7.66
C PRO A 423 -3.29 16.92 8.07
N LEU A 424 -2.06 17.45 8.02
CA LEU A 424 -0.86 16.72 8.43
C LEU A 424 -0.86 16.37 9.94
N MET A 425 -1.37 17.26 10.80
CA MET A 425 -1.56 16.98 12.23
C MET A 425 -2.58 15.86 12.45
N VAL A 426 -3.69 15.86 11.70
CA VAL A 426 -4.71 14.80 11.81
C VAL A 426 -4.19 13.46 11.32
N CYS A 427 -3.33 13.42 10.28
CA CYS A 427 -2.63 12.17 9.92
C CYS A 427 -1.74 11.67 11.07
N ALA A 428 -1.10 12.58 11.82
CA ALA A 428 -0.22 12.23 12.93
C ALA A 428 -0.95 11.74 14.19
N THR A 429 -2.23 12.07 14.37
CA THR A 429 -3.03 11.55 15.51
C THR A 429 -3.38 10.08 15.36
N GLN A 430 -3.28 9.53 14.14
CA GLN A 430 -3.71 8.18 13.83
C GLN A 430 -2.54 7.21 13.91
N LEU A 431 -2.69 6.21 14.77
CA LEU A 431 -1.80 5.04 14.78
C LEU A 431 -2.02 4.25 13.49
N GLN A 432 -0.94 3.73 12.92
CA GLN A 432 -1.09 2.69 11.90
C GLN A 432 -1.81 1.50 12.56
N PRO A 433 -2.91 0.98 11.98
CA PRO A 433 -3.56 -0.21 12.51
C PRO A 433 -2.54 -1.35 12.62
N GLN A 434 -2.59 -2.13 13.70
CA GLN A 434 -1.81 -3.35 13.82
C GLN A 434 -2.11 -4.24 12.61
N GLN A 435 -1.06 -4.72 11.94
CA GLN A 435 -1.13 -5.29 10.58
C GLN A 435 -2.10 -6.46 10.40
N ARG A 436 -2.56 -7.11 11.47
CA ARG A 436 -3.65 -8.11 11.41
C ARG A 436 -4.97 -7.53 10.86
N LEU A 437 -5.23 -6.23 11.02
CA LEU A 437 -6.35 -5.54 10.35
C LEU A 437 -5.99 -5.04 8.93
N ASN A 438 -4.71 -4.84 8.61
CA ASN A 438 -4.26 -4.46 7.25
C ASN A 438 -4.48 -5.56 6.22
N GLN A 439 -4.64 -6.82 6.65
CA GLN A 439 -5.01 -7.91 5.73
C GLN A 439 -6.44 -7.77 5.17
N LEU A 440 -7.28 -6.91 5.76
CA LEU A 440 -8.66 -6.64 5.32
C LEU A 440 -8.87 -5.21 4.81
N ALA A 441 -8.06 -4.25 5.28
CA ALA A 441 -8.12 -2.85 4.87
C ALA A 441 -7.10 -2.57 3.75
N HIS A 442 -7.53 -2.73 2.51
CA HIS A 442 -6.76 -2.32 1.33
C HIS A 442 -7.05 -0.83 1.07
N GLY A 443 -6.02 0.02 1.02
CA GLY A 443 -6.19 1.45 0.72
C GLY A 443 -5.09 2.37 1.25
N PRO A 444 -5.21 3.69 1.02
CA PRO A 444 -4.26 4.68 1.53
C PRO A 444 -4.23 4.65 3.06
N THR A 445 -3.05 4.80 3.65
CA THR A 445 -2.86 4.90 5.11
C THR A 445 -2.60 6.35 5.52
N PRO A 446 -2.69 6.69 6.83
CA PRO A 446 -2.33 8.04 7.30
C PRO A 446 -0.90 8.45 6.91
N LEU A 447 0.03 7.50 6.85
CA LEU A 447 1.42 7.77 6.44
C LEU A 447 1.50 8.14 4.95
N VAL A 448 0.80 7.40 4.08
CA VAL A 448 0.75 7.69 2.64
C VAL A 448 0.07 9.04 2.37
N LEU A 449 -0.99 9.35 3.10
CA LEU A 449 -1.66 10.65 2.97
C LEU A 449 -0.76 11.78 3.48
N ALA A 450 -0.03 11.59 4.58
CA ALA A 450 0.96 12.57 5.05
C ALA A 450 2.07 12.81 4.02
N GLU A 451 2.60 11.76 3.38
CA GLU A 451 3.57 11.88 2.29
C GLU A 451 3.03 12.73 1.13
N GLU A 452 1.79 12.47 0.70
CA GLU A 452 1.17 13.21 -0.40
C GLU A 452 0.89 14.67 -0.03
N LEU A 453 0.47 14.95 1.21
CA LEU A 453 0.29 16.31 1.72
C LEU A 453 1.62 17.08 1.70
N ILE A 454 2.69 16.49 2.23
CA ILE A 454 4.04 17.09 2.24
C ILE A 454 4.53 17.35 0.81
N LYS A 455 4.34 16.37 -0.09
CA LYS A 455 4.72 16.49 -1.51
C LYS A 455 3.99 17.65 -2.21
N ARG A 456 2.77 17.97 -1.78
CA ARG A 456 1.97 19.10 -2.27
C ARG A 456 2.22 20.41 -1.52
N GLY A 457 3.24 20.45 -0.67
CA GLY A 457 3.71 21.66 -0.02
C GLY A 457 3.09 21.92 1.35
N ALA A 458 2.52 20.92 2.01
CA ALA A 458 2.03 21.08 3.38
C ALA A 458 3.17 21.51 4.33
N ASN A 459 2.93 22.56 5.11
CA ASN A 459 3.86 23.08 6.09
C ASN A 459 4.02 22.10 7.26
N VAL A 460 5.13 21.36 7.21
CA VAL A 460 5.52 20.37 8.23
C VAL A 460 5.66 20.96 9.64
N ASN A 461 5.92 22.28 9.74
CA ASN A 461 6.13 23.02 10.99
C ASN A 461 4.92 23.88 11.38
N ALA A 462 3.75 23.67 10.77
CA ALA A 462 2.54 24.34 11.22
C ALA A 462 2.26 24.04 12.71
N GLN A 463 1.68 25.02 13.40
CA GLN A 463 1.29 24.91 14.81
C GLN A 463 -0.22 25.03 14.96
N SER A 464 -0.78 24.17 15.81
CA SER A 464 -2.15 24.29 16.28
C SER A 464 -2.31 25.57 17.13
N LYS A 465 -3.54 25.82 17.58
CA LYS A 465 -3.83 26.92 18.52
C LYS A 465 -2.95 26.87 19.78
N ASP A 466 -2.61 25.68 20.26
CA ASP A 466 -1.81 25.45 21.46
C ASP A 466 -0.30 25.23 21.15
N GLY A 467 0.15 25.63 19.96
CA GLY A 467 1.56 25.51 19.57
C GLY A 467 1.99 24.08 19.21
N VAL A 468 1.06 23.12 19.12
CA VAL A 468 1.37 21.72 18.87
C VAL A 468 1.64 21.49 17.38
N THR A 469 2.76 20.83 17.04
CA THR A 469 3.11 20.45 15.66
C THR A 469 2.73 19.00 15.35
N ALA A 470 2.71 18.63 14.06
CA ALA A 470 2.51 17.23 13.67
C ALA A 470 3.57 16.29 14.27
N LEU A 471 4.81 16.76 14.44
CA LEU A 471 5.90 15.99 15.05
C LEU A 471 5.64 15.71 16.54
N MET A 472 5.10 16.69 17.27
CA MET A 472 4.70 16.52 18.67
C MET A 472 3.55 15.51 18.83
N ILE A 473 2.56 15.56 17.93
CA ILE A 473 1.47 14.59 17.92
C ILE A 473 2.00 13.19 17.65
N ALA A 474 2.81 13.02 16.61
CA ALA A 474 3.41 11.73 16.28
C ALA A 474 4.26 11.18 17.46
N ALA A 475 4.96 12.05 18.18
CA ALA A 475 5.70 11.70 19.37
C ALA A 475 4.81 11.23 20.53
N GLY A 476 3.70 11.93 20.80
CA GLY A 476 2.71 11.54 21.81
C GLY A 476 1.97 10.24 21.47
N GLN A 477 1.82 9.92 20.17
CA GLN A 477 1.22 8.68 19.70
C GLN A 477 2.22 7.53 19.53
N ASN A 478 3.48 7.68 19.94
CA ASN A 478 4.54 6.67 19.70
C ASN A 478 4.70 6.26 18.20
N ASN A 479 4.37 7.16 17.26
CA ASN A 479 4.32 6.88 15.82
C ASN A 479 5.67 7.20 15.16
N ALA A 480 6.65 6.33 15.38
CA ALA A 480 8.01 6.50 14.87
C ALA A 480 8.11 6.55 13.31
N PRO A 481 7.32 5.81 12.52
CA PRO A 481 7.28 6.00 11.07
C PRO A 481 6.87 7.42 10.65
N MET A 482 5.84 8.00 11.28
CA MET A 482 5.43 9.38 11.02
C MET A 482 6.50 10.38 11.47
N ILE A 483 7.17 10.15 12.62
CA ILE A 483 8.32 10.96 13.06
C ILE A 483 9.41 10.98 11.98
N GLY A 484 9.78 9.81 11.46
CA GLY A 484 10.80 9.67 10.42
C GLY A 484 10.42 10.39 9.12
N LEU A 485 9.15 10.34 8.72
CA LEU A 485 8.64 11.09 7.58
C LEU A 485 8.76 12.61 7.82
N LEU A 486 8.24 13.10 8.95
CA LEU A 486 8.20 14.52 9.27
C LEU A 486 9.60 15.13 9.39
N LEU A 487 10.54 14.47 10.07
CA LEU A 487 11.91 14.95 10.20
C LEU A 487 12.64 14.99 8.85
N ARG A 488 12.47 13.96 8.00
CA ARG A 488 13.02 13.98 6.63
C ARG A 488 12.42 15.09 5.78
N ALA A 489 11.17 15.47 6.04
CA ALA A 489 10.50 16.59 5.40
C ALA A 489 10.87 17.96 5.98
N GLY A 490 11.77 18.03 6.97
CA GLY A 490 12.25 19.29 7.55
C GLY A 490 11.48 19.76 8.79
N ALA A 491 10.79 18.87 9.51
CA ALA A 491 10.20 19.20 10.80
C ALA A 491 11.28 19.66 11.79
N ASP A 492 11.07 20.79 12.48
CA ASP A 492 11.98 21.28 13.50
C ASP A 492 11.69 20.60 14.85
N PRO A 493 12.59 19.72 15.34
CA PRO A 493 12.39 19.00 16.60
C PRO A 493 12.48 19.91 17.84
N LYS A 494 12.96 21.15 17.69
CA LYS A 494 13.17 22.10 18.80
C LYS A 494 11.97 23.00 19.04
N MET A 495 10.97 22.99 18.16
CA MET A 495 9.73 23.72 18.40
C MET A 495 9.07 23.24 19.69
N THR A 496 8.40 24.14 20.39
CA THR A 496 7.72 23.87 21.66
C THR A 496 6.23 24.17 21.58
N SER A 497 5.43 23.35 22.27
CA SER A 497 4.01 23.65 22.51
C SER A 497 3.85 24.85 23.44
N ALA A 498 2.61 25.32 23.65
CA ALA A 498 2.31 26.36 24.62
C ALA A 498 2.72 25.99 26.07
N ALA A 499 2.82 24.70 26.38
CA ALA A 499 3.34 24.19 27.65
C ALA A 499 4.88 24.14 27.71
N GLY A 500 5.58 24.62 26.68
CA GLY A 500 7.04 24.62 26.60
C GLY A 500 7.66 23.25 26.30
N LYS A 501 6.87 22.28 25.80
CA LYS A 501 7.34 20.90 25.55
C LYS A 501 7.72 20.69 24.09
N THR A 502 8.90 20.14 23.85
CA THR A 502 9.32 19.64 22.54
C THR A 502 8.68 18.29 22.22
N ALA A 503 8.80 17.82 20.98
CA ALA A 503 8.39 16.46 20.62
C ALA A 503 9.12 15.39 21.46
N LEU A 504 10.40 15.60 21.80
CA LEU A 504 11.17 14.67 22.61
C LEU A 504 10.70 14.64 24.07
N ASP A 505 10.36 15.80 24.64
CA ASP A 505 9.81 15.88 25.99
C ASP A 505 8.49 15.11 26.06
N ILE A 506 7.59 15.35 25.09
CA ILE A 506 6.29 14.65 24.99
C ILE A 506 6.47 13.13 24.90
N ALA A 507 7.36 12.65 24.03
CA ALA A 507 7.61 11.21 23.92
C ALA A 507 8.20 10.62 25.21
N THR A 508 9.11 11.34 25.87
CA THR A 508 9.78 10.86 27.09
C THR A 508 8.81 10.83 28.28
N GLU A 509 8.00 11.87 28.46
CA GLU A 509 6.99 11.94 29.53
C GLU A 509 5.88 10.90 29.37
N ALA A 510 5.51 10.57 28.12
CA ALA A 510 4.53 9.53 27.82
C ALA A 510 5.10 8.10 27.91
N GLY A 511 6.41 7.92 28.10
CA GLY A 511 7.04 6.59 28.08
C GLY A 511 7.08 5.96 26.68
N ASN A 512 7.02 6.76 25.62
CA ASN A 512 7.01 6.30 24.24
C ASN A 512 8.44 6.01 23.76
N GLU A 513 8.93 4.81 24.04
CA GLU A 513 10.32 4.42 23.77
C GLU A 513 10.70 4.48 22.28
N ALA A 514 9.84 3.98 21.38
CA ALA A 514 10.12 3.99 19.94
C ALA A 514 10.18 5.42 19.39
N ALA A 515 9.26 6.30 19.80
CA ALA A 515 9.29 7.72 19.42
C ALA A 515 10.49 8.47 20.00
N SER A 516 10.77 8.31 21.30
CA SER A 516 11.90 8.98 21.94
C SER A 516 13.24 8.52 21.35
N GLY A 517 13.38 7.23 21.03
CA GLY A 517 14.52 6.66 20.33
C GLY A 517 14.67 7.23 18.92
N ALA A 518 13.58 7.28 18.14
CA ALA A 518 13.59 7.83 16.78
C ALA A 518 13.97 9.31 16.76
N LEU A 519 13.40 10.11 17.66
CA LEU A 519 13.72 11.52 17.80
C LEU A 519 15.21 11.71 18.14
N LYS A 520 15.71 11.07 19.22
CA LYS A 520 17.13 11.18 19.61
C LYS A 520 18.06 10.81 18.46
N PHE A 521 17.77 9.72 17.77
CA PHE A 521 18.60 9.23 16.67
C PHE A 521 18.60 10.22 15.50
N LEU A 522 17.43 10.54 14.96
CA LEU A 522 17.31 11.36 13.74
C LEU A 522 17.77 12.81 13.96
N THR A 523 17.61 13.37 15.16
CA THR A 523 18.07 14.74 15.45
C THR A 523 19.57 14.83 15.71
N SER A 524 20.20 13.72 16.12
CA SER A 524 21.66 13.64 16.30
C SER A 524 22.42 13.49 14.98
N ALA A 525 21.74 13.01 13.93
CA ALA A 525 22.33 12.70 12.62
C ALA A 525 22.40 13.90 11.66
N THR A 526 21.83 15.06 11.99
CA THR A 526 21.90 16.28 11.15
C THR A 526 23.24 17.01 11.31
N PRO A 527 24.10 17.10 10.27
CA PRO A 527 25.25 18.01 10.29
C PRO A 527 24.77 19.46 10.23
N ALA A 528 25.46 20.36 10.91
CA ALA A 528 25.22 21.80 10.81
C ALA A 528 25.28 22.27 9.33
N PRO A 529 24.47 23.26 8.91
CA PRO A 529 24.55 23.80 7.55
C PRO A 529 25.95 24.34 7.30
N SER A 530 26.59 23.86 6.24
CA SER A 530 27.90 24.34 5.79
C SER A 530 27.80 25.83 5.43
N SER A 531 28.26 26.69 6.33
CA SER A 531 28.50 28.11 6.05
C SER A 531 29.72 28.24 5.14
N GLY A 532 29.49 28.09 3.84
CA GLY A 532 30.53 28.20 2.80
C GLY A 532 29.98 28.83 1.54
N GLY A 533 29.51 30.08 1.63
CA GLY A 533 29.21 30.87 0.44
C GLY A 533 30.49 31.10 -0.38
N PRO A 534 30.46 30.95 -1.72
CA PRO A 534 31.60 31.30 -2.56
C PRO A 534 31.84 32.81 -2.46
N LYS A 535 33.04 33.19 -1.99
CA LYS A 535 33.55 34.55 -2.17
C LYS A 535 33.66 34.82 -3.66
N SER A 536 32.84 35.73 -4.16
CA SER A 536 33.02 36.35 -5.47
C SER A 536 34.33 37.13 -5.46
N THR A 537 35.32 36.67 -6.21
CA THR A 537 36.47 37.48 -6.62
C THR A 537 36.24 37.97 -8.04
N GLN A 538 36.05 39.30 -8.11
CA GLN A 538 36.12 40.24 -9.24
C GLN A 538 35.21 40.04 -10.44
#